data_AF-A0A7X1F6A0-F1
#
_entry.id   AF-A0A7X1F6A0-F1
#
_cell.length_a   1.000
_cell.length_b   1.000
_cell.length_c   1.000
_cell.angle_alpha   90.00
_cell.angle_beta   90.00
_cell.angle_gamma   90.00
#
_symmetry.space_group_name_H-M   'P 1'
#
loop_
_entity.id
_entity.type
_entity.pdbx_description
1 polymer ?
#
loop_
_entity_poly.entity_id
_entity_poly.type
_entity_poly.pdbx_seq_one_letter_code
_entity_poly.pdbx_strand_id
1 'polypeptide(L)'
;MADVKTGEDAWNRGDYAAAVREWEGPAAQGDPDAQFRLAQAYRLGRGVTRDLAKAEMLFGKASAQGHLEAGDFYGLMMFDRGERAAAMPYIRSAADRGDPRAQYLLGIAHFNGDLAPKDWVRAYALMTLAQSAGLPQAAPAITQMDQHIPLAQRQAAASLAAKLGEEAETNRRNQLAAADLGSRIVPPAAPASAAPASPPRGSPPAPARPVVPPRPAQVATAGLPSTGAVPTGLPPAPLPAPLPAPRPPFGLAQAETPPAAPAPSDPGDMAEAPPPAPRPVVRPAPRPAAAVATATGPWRVQLGAFGVASNADALWARVKGRPEIAGHPRANVKAGAVTRLLATGYASREAANRACSALSAAGIACLPVQD
;
A
#
# COMPACT_ATOMS: atom_id res chain seq x y z
N MET A 1 -34.21 1.77 7.80
CA MET A 1 -33.21 2.12 8.82
C MET A 1 -31.89 2.26 8.09
N ALA A 2 -31.11 3.28 8.43
CA ALA A 2 -29.80 3.48 7.82
C ALA A 2 -28.89 2.29 8.14
N ASP A 3 -28.23 1.74 7.13
CA ASP A 3 -27.48 0.49 7.22
C ASP A 3 -26.14 0.60 6.46
N VAL A 4 -25.07 0.06 7.05
CA VAL A 4 -23.70 0.21 6.53
C VAL A 4 -23.55 -0.44 5.16
N LYS A 5 -24.15 -1.62 4.99
CA LYS A 5 -24.12 -2.38 3.74
C LYS A 5 -24.91 -1.66 2.64
N THR A 6 -26.07 -1.10 2.97
CA THR A 6 -26.87 -0.30 2.03
C THR A 6 -26.08 0.91 1.51
N GLY A 7 -25.35 1.59 2.39
CA GLY A 7 -24.46 2.69 1.98
C GLY A 7 -23.27 2.21 1.13
N GLU A 8 -22.69 1.05 1.42
CA GLU A 8 -21.65 0.43 0.59
C GLU A 8 -22.16 0.09 -0.81
N ASP A 9 -23.35 -0.49 -0.92
CA ASP A 9 -23.97 -0.80 -2.20
C ASP A 9 -24.24 0.48 -2.99
N ALA A 10 -24.66 1.57 -2.35
CA ALA A 10 -24.81 2.87 -3.00
C ALA A 10 -23.48 3.45 -3.49
N TRP A 11 -22.43 3.37 -2.67
CA TRP A 11 -21.08 3.82 -3.03
C TRP A 11 -20.53 3.08 -4.25
N ASN A 12 -20.71 1.75 -4.31
CA ASN A 12 -20.26 0.91 -5.41
C ASN A 12 -20.99 1.22 -6.73
N ARG A 13 -22.21 1.77 -6.67
CA ARG A 13 -22.94 2.28 -7.85
C ARG A 13 -22.58 3.72 -8.21
N GLY A 14 -21.70 4.37 -7.45
CA GLY A 14 -21.32 5.77 -7.65
C GLY A 14 -22.31 6.78 -7.06
N ASP A 15 -23.35 6.34 -6.35
CA ASP A 15 -24.28 7.23 -5.64
C ASP A 15 -23.72 7.59 -4.26
N TYR A 16 -22.70 8.45 -4.28
CA TYR A 16 -21.97 8.82 -3.07
C TYR A 16 -22.80 9.62 -2.08
N ALA A 17 -23.76 10.43 -2.56
CA ALA A 17 -24.63 11.20 -1.68
C ALA A 17 -25.60 10.30 -0.91
N ALA A 18 -26.18 9.29 -1.56
CA ALA A 18 -26.98 8.29 -0.87
C ALA A 18 -26.11 7.48 0.10
N ALA A 19 -24.91 7.05 -0.30
CA ALA A 19 -24.00 6.30 0.56
C ALA A 19 -23.69 7.06 1.88
N VAL A 20 -23.35 8.35 1.78
CA VAL A 20 -23.11 9.21 2.94
C VAL A 20 -24.33 9.23 3.86
N ARG A 21 -25.53 9.46 3.32
CA ARG A 21 -26.76 9.52 4.11
C ARG A 21 -27.04 8.22 4.86
N GLU A 22 -26.78 7.07 4.23
CA GLU A 22 -26.93 5.76 4.88
C GLU A 22 -25.87 5.50 5.96
N TRP A 23 -24.69 6.12 5.88
CA TRP A 23 -23.64 5.97 6.89
C TRP A 23 -23.73 6.96 8.04
N GLU A 24 -24.36 8.13 7.89
CA GLU A 24 -24.45 9.16 8.92
C GLU A 24 -25.07 8.64 10.23
N GLY A 25 -26.19 7.90 10.13
CA GLY A 25 -26.88 7.33 11.28
C GLY A 25 -26.03 6.33 12.07
N PRO A 26 -25.56 5.23 11.43
CA PRO A 26 -24.69 4.26 12.08
C PRO A 26 -23.38 4.86 12.60
N ALA A 27 -22.75 5.77 11.86
CA ALA A 27 -21.52 6.44 12.29
C ALA A 27 -21.74 7.29 13.55
N ALA A 28 -22.88 7.98 13.64
CA ALA A 28 -23.28 8.74 14.83
C ALA A 28 -23.57 7.83 16.03
N GLN A 29 -24.03 6.60 15.79
CA GLN A 29 -24.24 5.58 16.83
C GLN A 29 -22.95 4.86 17.26
N GLY A 30 -21.82 5.16 16.62
CA GLY A 30 -20.52 4.61 16.99
C GLY A 30 -20.05 3.46 16.10
N ASP A 31 -20.81 3.07 15.07
CA ASP A 31 -20.41 1.96 14.20
C ASP A 31 -19.05 2.25 13.52
N PRO A 32 -18.00 1.45 13.76
CA PRO A 32 -16.67 1.75 13.27
C PRO A 32 -16.55 1.63 11.75
N ASP A 33 -17.31 0.75 11.10
CA ASP A 33 -17.29 0.56 9.65
C ASP A 33 -17.94 1.77 8.96
N ALA A 34 -19.06 2.25 9.51
CA ALA A 34 -19.73 3.47 9.05
C ALA A 34 -18.84 4.71 9.26
N GLN A 35 -18.18 4.82 10.41
CA GLN A 35 -17.23 5.90 10.69
C GLN A 35 -16.08 5.90 9.68
N PHE A 36 -15.49 4.74 9.39
CA PHE A 36 -14.44 4.59 8.39
C PHE A 36 -14.92 5.00 6.99
N ARG A 37 -16.08 4.52 6.56
CA ARG A 37 -16.65 4.84 5.24
C ARG A 37 -16.99 6.32 5.09
N LEU A 38 -17.59 6.92 6.11
CA LEU A 38 -17.87 8.35 6.14
C LEU A 38 -16.57 9.18 6.17
N ALA A 39 -15.53 8.72 6.88
CA ALA A 39 -14.22 9.34 6.84
C ALA A 39 -13.62 9.35 5.43
N GLN A 40 -13.75 8.23 4.70
CA GLN A 40 -13.32 8.16 3.30
C GLN A 40 -14.09 9.11 2.39
N ALA A 41 -15.41 9.26 2.59
CA ALA A 41 -16.23 10.21 1.85
C ALA A 41 -15.72 11.65 2.05
N TYR A 42 -15.46 12.07 3.30
CA TYR A 42 -14.89 13.38 3.62
C TYR A 42 -13.46 13.56 3.10
N ARG A 43 -12.61 12.53 3.16
CA ARG A 43 -11.24 12.58 2.63
C ARG A 43 -11.22 12.78 1.12
N LEU A 44 -12.11 12.11 0.41
CA LEU A 44 -12.19 12.12 -1.05
C LEU A 44 -13.09 13.25 -1.59
N GLY A 45 -13.92 13.88 -0.77
CA GLY A 45 -14.93 14.83 -1.20
C GLY A 45 -16.04 14.19 -2.06
N ARG A 46 -16.39 12.94 -1.79
CA ARG A 46 -17.39 12.18 -2.55
C ARG A 46 -18.71 12.14 -1.80
N GLY A 47 -19.75 12.73 -2.38
CA GLY A 47 -21.07 12.85 -1.74
C GLY A 47 -21.14 13.88 -0.61
N VAL A 48 -20.00 14.47 -0.23
CA VAL A 48 -19.84 15.55 0.76
C VAL A 48 -18.72 16.48 0.33
N THR A 49 -18.73 17.71 0.84
CA THR A 49 -17.59 18.62 0.72
C THR A 49 -16.35 18.00 1.37
N ARG A 50 -15.20 18.08 0.69
CA ARG A 50 -13.94 17.54 1.20
C ARG A 50 -13.56 18.21 2.52
N ASP A 51 -13.31 17.41 3.55
CA ASP A 51 -12.92 17.88 4.88
C ASP A 51 -11.95 16.88 5.52
N LEU A 52 -10.66 17.23 5.51
CA LEU A 52 -9.61 16.34 6.03
C LEU A 52 -9.64 16.24 7.56
N ALA A 53 -10.04 17.30 8.27
CA ALA A 53 -10.11 17.30 9.73
C ALA A 53 -11.25 16.39 10.21
N LYS A 54 -12.40 16.45 9.53
CA LYS A 54 -13.52 15.57 9.83
C LYS A 54 -13.22 14.11 9.48
N ALA A 55 -12.53 13.87 8.37
CA ALA A 55 -12.05 12.53 8.02
C ALA A 55 -11.10 11.96 9.08
N GLU A 56 -10.10 12.75 9.52
CA GLU A 56 -9.16 12.33 10.56
C GLU A 56 -9.87 11.98 11.87
N MET A 57 -10.80 12.82 12.32
CA MET A 57 -11.59 12.57 13.52
C MET A 57 -12.35 11.24 13.45
N LEU A 58 -12.99 10.96 12.31
CA LEU A 58 -13.75 9.73 12.11
C LEU A 58 -12.84 8.49 11.97
N PHE A 59 -11.69 8.61 11.30
CA PHE A 59 -10.68 7.55 11.27
C PHE A 59 -10.14 7.25 12.67
N GLY A 60 -9.84 8.29 13.46
CA GLY A 60 -9.39 8.13 14.86
C GLY A 60 -10.43 7.43 15.72
N LYS A 61 -11.73 7.78 15.59
CA LYS A 61 -12.83 7.11 16.30
C LYS A 61 -12.97 5.63 15.92
N ALA A 62 -12.95 5.31 14.62
CA ALA A 62 -13.02 3.93 14.16
C ALA A 62 -11.78 3.13 14.59
N SER A 63 -10.60 3.74 14.50
CA SER A 63 -9.33 3.15 14.93
C SER A 63 -9.31 2.83 16.42
N ALA A 64 -9.81 3.73 17.27
CA ALA A 64 -9.91 3.51 18.72
C ALA A 64 -10.82 2.31 19.08
N GLN A 65 -11.71 1.92 18.18
CA GLN A 65 -12.57 0.73 18.30
C GLN A 65 -11.97 -0.54 17.68
N GLY A 66 -10.72 -0.47 17.20
CA GLY A 66 -10.01 -1.58 16.58
C GLY A 66 -10.22 -1.72 15.08
N HIS A 67 -10.84 -0.74 14.40
CA HIS A 67 -10.95 -0.81 12.94
C HIS A 67 -9.56 -0.62 12.30
N LEU A 68 -9.05 -1.70 11.70
CA LEU A 68 -7.67 -1.77 11.22
C LEU A 68 -7.38 -0.78 10.08
N GLU A 69 -8.21 -0.76 9.05
CA GLU A 69 -8.01 0.16 7.91
C GLU A 69 -8.11 1.63 8.35
N ALA A 70 -9.03 1.96 9.27
CA ALA A 70 -9.11 3.30 9.84
C ALA A 70 -7.83 3.66 10.61
N GLY A 71 -7.26 2.71 11.35
CA GLY A 71 -5.96 2.87 12.00
C GLY A 71 -4.82 3.15 11.02
N ASP A 72 -4.85 2.55 9.83
CA ASP A 72 -3.83 2.79 8.79
C ASP A 72 -3.90 4.21 8.28
N PHE A 73 -5.10 4.70 7.93
CA PHE A 73 -5.28 6.09 7.52
C PHE A 73 -4.97 7.08 8.64
N TYR A 74 -5.41 6.78 9.87
CA TYR A 74 -5.15 7.64 11.02
C TYR A 74 -3.65 7.75 11.31
N GLY A 75 -2.93 6.63 11.31
CA GLY A 75 -1.49 6.60 11.49
C GLY A 75 -0.73 7.41 10.44
N LEU A 76 -1.12 7.29 9.15
CA LEU A 76 -0.53 8.10 8.08
C LEU A 76 -0.81 9.59 8.26
N MET A 77 -2.03 9.98 8.63
CA MET A 77 -2.38 11.38 8.91
C MET A 77 -1.59 11.96 10.08
N MET A 78 -1.43 11.19 11.16
CA MET A 78 -0.58 11.56 12.30
C MET A 78 0.88 11.77 11.88
N PHE A 79 1.39 10.89 11.02
CA PHE A 79 2.75 10.99 10.52
C PHE A 79 2.97 12.27 9.68
N ASP A 80 2.02 12.57 8.79
CA ASP A 80 2.06 13.73 7.89
C ASP A 80 1.98 15.06 8.66
N ARG A 81 1.19 15.12 9.74
CA ARG A 81 1.09 16.31 10.60
C ARG A 81 2.21 16.46 11.64
N GLY A 82 3.20 15.57 11.62
CA GLY A 82 4.42 15.69 12.43
C GLY A 82 4.42 14.88 13.73
N GLU A 83 3.34 14.18 14.08
CA GLU A 83 3.26 13.31 15.27
C GLU A 83 3.87 11.92 14.99
N ARG A 84 5.04 11.91 14.35
CA ARG A 84 5.67 10.72 13.76
C ARG A 84 5.90 9.60 14.77
N ALA A 85 6.39 9.93 15.97
CA ALA A 85 6.64 8.94 17.02
C ALA A 85 5.34 8.26 17.49
N ALA A 86 4.26 9.03 17.63
CA ALA A 86 2.95 8.51 18.02
C ALA A 86 2.27 7.70 16.89
N ALA A 87 2.63 7.99 15.63
CA ALA A 87 2.18 7.22 14.46
C ALA A 87 2.86 5.84 14.33
N MET A 88 4.08 5.66 14.84
CA MET A 88 4.87 4.44 14.60
C MET A 88 4.21 3.10 14.98
N PRO A 89 3.38 2.99 16.03
CA PRO A 89 2.60 1.77 16.27
C PRO A 89 1.66 1.42 15.11
N TYR A 90 0.96 2.42 14.56
CA TYR A 90 0.08 2.25 13.40
C TYR A 90 0.88 1.93 12.14
N ILE A 91 1.97 2.64 11.89
CA ILE A 91 2.85 2.40 10.74
C ILE A 91 3.42 0.98 10.78
N ARG A 92 3.90 0.50 11.94
CA ARG A 92 4.38 -0.88 12.08
C ARG A 92 3.26 -1.89 11.82
N SER A 93 2.11 -1.70 12.45
CA SER A 93 0.95 -2.58 12.28
C SER A 93 0.51 -2.67 10.81
N ALA A 94 0.49 -1.55 10.08
CA ALA A 94 0.16 -1.49 8.66
C ALA A 94 1.22 -2.16 7.78
N ALA A 95 2.50 -1.90 8.05
CA ALA A 95 3.62 -2.50 7.33
C ALA A 95 3.66 -4.03 7.50
N ASP A 96 3.34 -4.52 8.70
CA ASP A 96 3.23 -5.95 9.03
C ASP A 96 2.06 -6.63 8.31
N ARG A 97 1.12 -5.88 7.72
CA ARG A 97 0.05 -6.40 6.82
C ARG A 97 0.35 -6.21 5.34
N GLY A 98 1.45 -5.56 5.03
CA GLY A 98 1.87 -5.30 3.67
C GLY A 98 1.35 -3.99 3.08
N ASP A 99 0.93 -3.01 3.89
CA ASP A 99 0.64 -1.68 3.32
C ASP A 99 1.94 -1.07 2.77
N PRO A 100 2.00 -0.76 1.46
CA PRO A 100 3.26 -0.34 0.85
C PRO A 100 3.72 1.04 1.31
N ARG A 101 2.80 1.95 1.65
CA ARG A 101 3.16 3.27 2.18
C ARG A 101 3.76 3.15 3.57
N ALA A 102 3.19 2.31 4.42
CA ALA A 102 3.71 2.03 5.75
C ALA A 102 5.05 1.30 5.71
N GLN A 103 5.22 0.31 4.81
CA GLN A 103 6.51 -0.35 4.57
C GLN A 103 7.57 0.66 4.13
N TYR A 104 7.24 1.58 3.24
CA TYR A 104 8.13 2.67 2.84
C TYR A 104 8.56 3.53 4.03
N LEU A 105 7.61 4.01 4.83
CA LEU A 105 7.89 4.87 6.00
C LEU A 105 8.73 4.14 7.05
N LEU A 106 8.39 2.89 7.36
CA LEU A 106 9.15 2.05 8.29
C LEU A 106 10.55 1.75 7.74
N GLY A 107 10.68 1.55 6.43
CA GLY A 107 11.96 1.37 5.75
C GLY A 107 12.88 2.59 5.91
N ILE A 108 12.36 3.80 5.68
CA ILE A 108 13.08 5.05 5.92
C ILE A 108 13.49 5.20 7.40
N ALA A 109 12.60 4.88 8.33
CA ALA A 109 12.89 4.93 9.76
C ALA A 109 14.06 4.00 10.14
N HIS A 110 14.07 2.76 9.63
CA HIS A 110 15.19 1.84 9.84
C HIS A 110 16.48 2.27 9.13
N PHE A 111 16.38 2.96 7.99
CA PHE A 111 17.56 3.47 7.29
C PHE A 111 18.26 4.59 8.06
N ASN A 112 17.46 5.53 8.60
CA ASN A 112 17.93 6.71 9.31
C ASN A 112 18.29 6.41 10.77
N GLY A 113 17.53 5.55 11.44
CA GLY A 113 17.71 5.23 12.86
C GLY A 113 17.02 6.21 13.83
N ASP A 114 16.04 7.00 13.38
CA ASP A 114 15.39 8.07 14.15
C ASP A 114 14.08 7.63 14.84
N LEU A 115 13.24 6.86 14.13
CA LEU A 115 11.93 6.39 14.61
C LEU A 115 11.88 4.87 14.80
N ALA A 116 12.94 4.17 14.38
CA ALA A 116 13.17 2.75 14.59
C ALA A 116 14.69 2.52 14.72
N PRO A 117 15.14 1.43 15.38
CA PRO A 117 16.56 1.10 15.41
C PRO A 117 17.13 0.97 14.00
N LYS A 118 18.33 1.51 13.79
CA LYS A 118 18.98 1.47 12.49
C LYS A 118 19.22 0.02 12.06
N ASP A 119 18.63 -0.38 10.93
CA ASP A 119 18.73 -1.71 10.35
C ASP A 119 18.62 -1.61 8.83
N TRP A 120 19.76 -1.56 8.15
CA TRP A 120 19.82 -1.41 6.71
C TRP A 120 19.28 -2.61 5.94
N VAL A 121 19.40 -3.83 6.48
CA VAL A 121 18.87 -5.04 5.84
C VAL A 121 17.35 -4.99 5.84
N ARG A 122 16.74 -4.71 7.01
CA ARG A 122 15.29 -4.54 7.12
C ARG A 122 14.78 -3.33 6.35
N ALA A 123 15.48 -2.21 6.39
CA ALA A 123 15.12 -1.02 5.63
C ALA A 123 15.01 -1.32 4.13
N TYR A 124 16.04 -1.97 3.57
CA TYR A 124 16.07 -2.32 2.15
C TYR A 124 15.00 -3.37 1.80
N ALA A 125 14.76 -4.34 2.70
CA ALA A 125 13.73 -5.36 2.51
C ALA A 125 12.32 -4.75 2.43
N LEU A 126 11.98 -3.87 3.37
CA LEU A 126 10.72 -3.14 3.39
C LEU A 126 10.54 -2.25 2.16
N MET A 127 11.61 -1.56 1.74
CA MET A 127 11.58 -0.73 0.54
C MET A 127 11.36 -1.57 -0.73
N THR A 128 11.99 -2.75 -0.80
CA THR A 128 11.79 -3.71 -1.89
C THR A 128 10.34 -4.20 -1.96
N LEU A 129 9.72 -4.49 -0.81
CA LEU A 129 8.31 -4.86 -0.76
C LEU A 129 7.40 -3.72 -1.23
N ALA A 130 7.62 -2.50 -0.75
CA ALA A 130 6.88 -1.32 -1.19
C ALA A 130 7.00 -1.09 -2.70
N GLN A 131 8.20 -1.26 -3.28
CA GLN A 131 8.43 -1.17 -4.73
C GLN A 131 7.66 -2.27 -5.48
N SER A 132 7.73 -3.52 -5.00
CA SER A 132 7.06 -4.66 -5.64
C SER A 132 5.53 -4.52 -5.64
N ALA A 133 4.99 -3.83 -4.63
CA ALA A 133 3.58 -3.46 -4.54
C ALA A 133 3.21 -2.22 -5.37
N GLY A 134 4.15 -1.66 -6.15
CA GLY A 134 3.92 -0.57 -7.09
C GLY A 134 3.99 0.83 -6.49
N LEU A 135 4.58 1.01 -5.30
CA LEU A 135 4.74 2.34 -4.72
C LEU A 135 5.83 3.14 -5.48
N PRO A 136 5.48 4.23 -6.18
CA PRO A 136 6.43 4.93 -7.06
C PRO A 136 7.58 5.59 -6.30
N GLN A 137 7.38 5.95 -5.02
CA GLN A 137 8.41 6.53 -4.17
C GLN A 137 9.52 5.54 -3.79
N ALA A 138 9.24 4.23 -3.85
CA ALA A 138 10.16 3.21 -3.34
C ALA A 138 11.39 3.02 -4.24
N ALA A 139 11.22 3.01 -5.57
CA ALA A 139 12.32 2.83 -6.51
C ALA A 139 13.46 3.86 -6.36
N PRO A 140 13.19 5.19 -6.37
CA PRO A 140 14.25 6.18 -6.17
C PRO A 140 14.86 6.11 -4.76
N ALA A 141 14.08 5.72 -3.74
CA ALA A 141 14.61 5.52 -2.40
C ALA A 141 15.59 4.34 -2.33
N ILE A 142 15.31 3.22 -3.02
CA ILE A 142 16.26 2.09 -3.15
C ILE A 142 17.56 2.57 -3.79
N THR A 143 17.47 3.32 -4.90
CA THR A 143 18.67 3.85 -5.58
C THR A 143 19.50 4.76 -4.66
N GLN A 144 18.86 5.55 -3.81
CA GLN A 144 19.58 6.34 -2.80
C GLN A 144 20.22 5.43 -1.74
N MET A 145 19.49 4.42 -1.26
CA MET A 145 19.99 3.46 -0.27
C MET A 145 21.19 2.67 -0.81
N ASP A 146 21.23 2.34 -2.11
CA ASP A 146 22.34 1.64 -2.76
C ASP A 146 23.69 2.36 -2.63
N GLN A 147 23.67 3.69 -2.47
CA GLN A 147 24.88 4.50 -2.27
C GLN A 147 25.49 4.31 -0.87
N HIS A 148 24.70 3.81 0.08
CA HIS A 148 25.08 3.69 1.48
C HIS A 148 25.12 2.25 1.98
N ILE A 149 24.27 1.36 1.44
CA ILE A 149 24.10 -0.01 1.91
C ILE A 149 25.02 -0.96 1.13
N PRO A 150 25.96 -1.65 1.81
CA PRO A 150 26.85 -2.62 1.17
C PRO A 150 26.09 -3.74 0.46
N LEU A 151 26.66 -4.25 -0.64
CA LEU A 151 26.03 -5.30 -1.45
C LEU A 151 25.62 -6.53 -0.64
N ALA A 152 26.47 -6.98 0.30
CA ALA A 152 26.17 -8.12 1.17
C ALA A 152 24.88 -7.93 1.99
N GLN A 153 24.62 -6.70 2.47
CA GLN A 153 23.40 -6.40 3.21
C GLN A 153 22.18 -6.31 2.30
N ARG A 154 22.34 -5.81 1.07
CA ARG A 154 21.26 -5.82 0.05
C ARG A 154 20.89 -7.23 -0.38
N GLN A 155 21.87 -8.12 -0.52
CA GLN A 155 21.64 -9.55 -0.78
C GLN A 155 20.90 -10.22 0.38
N ALA A 156 21.29 -9.94 1.63
CA ALA A 156 20.57 -10.43 2.80
C ALA A 156 19.12 -9.91 2.83
N ALA A 157 18.91 -8.65 2.45
CA ALA A 157 17.60 -7.99 2.43
C ALA A 157 16.62 -8.68 1.47
N ALA A 158 17.08 -9.24 0.35
CA ALA A 158 16.22 -9.99 -0.57
C ALA A 158 15.56 -11.20 0.11
N SER A 159 16.33 -11.95 0.91
CA SER A 159 15.79 -13.09 1.67
C SER A 159 14.84 -12.64 2.79
N LEU A 160 15.12 -11.50 3.42
CA LEU A 160 14.25 -10.93 4.45
C LEU A 160 12.96 -10.39 3.84
N ALA A 161 13.00 -9.77 2.66
CA ALA A 161 11.82 -9.27 1.96
C ALA A 161 10.84 -10.40 1.66
N ALA A 162 11.33 -11.55 1.18
CA ALA A 162 10.48 -12.72 0.94
C ALA A 162 9.75 -13.15 2.24
N LYS A 163 10.47 -13.28 3.36
CA LYS A 163 9.89 -13.65 4.66
C LYS A 163 8.85 -12.64 5.14
N LEU A 164 9.20 -11.35 5.12
CA LEU A 164 8.28 -10.28 5.53
C LEU A 164 7.03 -10.23 4.64
N GLY A 165 7.15 -10.56 3.35
CA GLY A 165 6.02 -10.69 2.44
C GLY A 165 5.08 -11.84 2.84
N GLU A 166 5.63 -13.02 3.11
CA GLU A 166 4.86 -14.19 3.57
C GLU A 166 4.18 -13.94 4.93
N GLU A 167 4.89 -13.30 5.86
CA GLU A 167 4.35 -12.87 7.15
C GLU A 167 3.20 -11.88 6.96
N ALA A 168 3.36 -10.90 6.06
CA ALA A 168 2.33 -9.92 5.77
C ALA A 168 1.05 -10.53 5.18
N GLU A 169 1.19 -11.48 4.25
CA GLU A 169 0.04 -12.22 3.73
C GLU A 169 -0.65 -13.07 4.80
N THR A 170 0.13 -13.67 5.69
CA THR A 170 -0.41 -14.46 6.82
C THR A 170 -1.14 -13.57 7.80
N ASN A 171 -0.58 -12.42 8.17
CA ASN A 171 -1.21 -11.45 9.05
C ASN A 171 -2.53 -10.94 8.47
N ARG A 172 -2.58 -10.64 7.17
CA ARG A 172 -3.80 -10.23 6.48
C ARG A 172 -4.86 -11.33 6.48
N ARG A 173 -4.47 -12.59 6.21
CA ARG A 173 -5.39 -13.74 6.26
C ARG A 173 -5.97 -13.94 7.65
N ASN A 174 -5.14 -13.86 8.69
CA ASN A 174 -5.58 -14.04 10.08
C ASN A 174 -6.60 -12.96 10.49
N GLN A 175 -6.46 -11.74 9.97
CA GLN A 175 -7.38 -10.65 10.29
C GLN A 175 -8.73 -10.78 9.58
N LEU A 176 -8.73 -11.23 8.32
CA LEU A 176 -9.97 -11.55 7.62
C LEU A 176 -10.74 -12.64 8.37
N ALA A 177 -10.04 -13.69 8.82
CA ALA A 177 -10.65 -14.74 9.64
C ALA A 177 -11.15 -14.23 11.00
N ALA A 178 -10.45 -13.28 11.63
CA ALA A 178 -10.89 -12.67 12.88
C ALA A 178 -12.14 -11.79 12.72
N ALA A 179 -12.25 -11.08 11.59
CA ALA A 179 -13.45 -10.31 11.22
C ALA A 179 -14.67 -11.23 11.02
N ASP A 180 -14.51 -12.37 10.35
CA ASP A 180 -15.57 -13.36 10.16
C ASP A 180 -16.07 -13.98 11.48
N LEU A 181 -15.18 -14.12 12.48
CA LEU A 181 -15.50 -14.66 13.81
C LEU A 181 -15.97 -13.59 14.82
N GLY A 182 -16.07 -12.32 14.41
CA GLY A 182 -16.45 -11.21 15.29
C GLY A 182 -15.45 -10.89 16.41
N SER A 183 -14.24 -11.45 16.38
CA SER A 183 -13.18 -11.17 17.34
C SER A 183 -12.31 -10.02 16.84
N ARG A 184 -12.58 -8.79 17.32
CA ARG A 184 -11.80 -7.61 16.96
C ARG A 184 -10.46 -7.62 17.70
N ILE A 185 -9.37 -7.87 16.97
CA ILE A 185 -8.01 -7.65 17.47
C ILE A 185 -7.77 -6.14 17.47
N VAL A 186 -7.87 -5.52 18.63
CA VAL A 186 -7.53 -4.10 18.83
C VAL A 186 -6.00 -3.99 18.75
N PRO A 187 -5.42 -3.18 17.83
CA PRO A 187 -3.99 -2.89 17.88
C PRO A 187 -3.68 -2.22 19.22
N PRO A 188 -2.50 -2.47 19.82
CA PRO A 188 -2.20 -1.92 21.14
C PRO A 188 -2.37 -0.41 21.10
N ALA A 189 -3.25 0.09 21.97
CA ALA A 189 -3.46 1.52 22.15
C ALA A 189 -2.10 2.18 22.36
N ALA A 190 -1.81 3.23 21.58
CA ALA A 190 -0.68 4.09 21.87
C ALA A 190 -0.76 4.49 23.35
N PRO A 191 0.35 4.42 24.12
CA PRO A 191 0.30 4.82 25.51
C PRO A 191 -0.20 6.26 25.55
N ALA A 192 -1.28 6.48 26.30
CA ALA A 192 -1.73 7.81 26.63
C ALA A 192 -0.50 8.57 27.14
N SER A 193 -0.19 9.70 26.48
CA SER A 193 0.87 10.58 26.93
C SER A 193 0.60 10.89 28.40
N ALA A 194 1.41 10.32 29.28
CA ALA A 194 1.29 10.54 30.70
C ALA A 194 1.58 12.02 30.93
N ALA A 195 0.53 12.78 31.22
CA ALA A 195 0.68 14.10 31.78
C ALA A 195 1.62 14.00 33.00
N PRO A 196 2.58 14.93 33.16
CA PRO A 196 3.50 14.86 34.29
C PRO A 196 2.70 14.92 35.58
N ALA A 197 2.82 13.86 36.38
CA ALA A 197 2.23 13.79 37.71
C ALA A 197 2.74 14.98 38.52
N SER A 198 1.80 15.75 39.08
CA SER A 198 2.13 16.80 40.06
C SER A 198 2.84 16.18 41.26
N PRO A 199 3.88 16.82 41.81
CA PRO A 199 4.61 16.26 42.95
C PRO A 199 3.70 16.19 44.18
N PRO A 200 3.78 15.14 45.00
CA PRO A 200 3.01 15.05 46.23
C PRO A 200 3.48 16.11 47.23
N ARG A 201 2.50 16.79 47.84
CA ARG A 201 2.72 17.72 48.95
C ARG A 201 3.33 16.98 50.14
N GLY A 202 4.31 17.62 50.76
CA GLY A 202 5.16 17.05 51.80
C GLY A 202 4.43 16.63 53.08
N SER A 203 5.07 15.72 53.80
CA SER A 203 4.83 15.42 55.21
C SER A 203 6.15 15.61 55.97
N PRO A 204 6.13 16.06 57.24
CA PRO A 204 7.30 16.60 57.94
C PRO A 204 8.24 15.49 58.48
N PRO A 205 9.51 15.81 58.78
CA PRO A 205 10.51 14.82 59.15
C PRO A 205 10.43 14.43 60.64
N ALA A 206 10.72 13.15 60.92
CA ALA A 206 10.96 12.60 62.26
C ALA A 206 12.45 12.72 62.66
N PRO A 207 12.79 12.79 63.96
CA PRO A 207 14.10 13.25 64.42
C PRO A 207 15.22 12.19 64.32
N ALA A 208 16.43 12.69 64.07
CA ALA A 208 17.66 11.94 63.88
C ALA A 208 18.19 11.29 65.17
N ARG A 209 18.80 10.09 65.04
CA ARG A 209 19.64 9.46 66.07
C ARG A 209 21.12 9.78 65.81
N PRO A 210 21.96 9.91 66.85
CA PRO A 210 23.34 10.36 66.70
C PRO A 210 24.28 9.25 66.20
N VAL A 211 25.17 9.61 65.27
CA VAL A 211 26.27 8.77 64.80
C VAL A 211 27.55 9.16 65.53
N VAL A 212 28.28 8.15 66.01
CA VAL A 212 29.55 8.21 66.74
C VAL A 212 30.72 8.47 65.76
N PRO A 213 31.73 9.29 66.10
CA PRO A 213 32.88 9.55 65.22
C PRO A 213 34.01 8.52 65.40
N PRO A 214 34.81 8.20 64.36
CA PRO A 214 36.05 7.45 64.52
C PRO A 214 37.27 8.37 64.78
N ARG A 215 38.24 7.81 65.52
CA ARG A 215 39.55 8.37 65.88
C ARG A 215 40.57 8.32 64.71
N PRO A 216 41.64 9.14 64.74
CA PRO A 216 42.59 9.28 63.64
C PRO A 216 43.83 8.38 63.77
N ALA A 217 44.45 8.06 62.64
CA ALA A 217 45.84 7.59 62.59
C ALA A 217 46.61 8.29 61.45
N GLN A 218 47.69 8.95 61.86
CA GLN A 218 48.83 9.51 61.13
C GLN A 218 49.68 8.39 60.49
N VAL A 219 50.65 8.53 59.58
CA VAL A 219 51.33 9.54 58.73
C VAL A 219 52.29 8.69 57.86
N ALA A 220 52.57 9.06 56.61
CA ALA A 220 53.93 8.96 56.05
C ALA A 220 54.06 9.68 54.70
N THR A 221 55.12 10.47 54.62
CA THR A 221 55.60 11.41 53.61
C THR A 221 56.23 10.77 52.37
N ALA A 222 56.17 11.46 51.23
CA ALA A 222 57.32 12.11 50.56
C ALA A 222 57.19 12.12 49.03
N GLY A 223 57.55 13.26 48.40
CA GLY A 223 58.07 13.30 47.04
C GLY A 223 57.34 14.22 46.05
N LEU A 224 57.69 15.51 46.05
CA LEU A 224 57.67 16.36 44.84
C LEU A 224 59.04 16.25 44.14
N PRO A 225 59.14 16.52 42.83
CA PRO A 225 59.44 17.89 42.43
C PRO A 225 58.58 18.44 41.28
N SER A 226 58.48 19.75 41.32
CA SER A 226 57.90 20.69 40.36
C SER A 226 58.77 20.84 39.12
N THR A 227 58.17 20.95 37.93
CA THR A 227 58.51 21.93 36.86
C THR A 227 57.56 21.74 35.67
N GLY A 228 57.04 22.83 35.09
CA GLY A 228 56.55 22.81 33.71
C GLY A 228 55.34 23.69 33.46
N ALA A 229 55.59 24.97 33.17
CA ALA A 229 54.63 25.96 32.77
C ALA A 229 53.82 25.56 31.52
N VAL A 230 52.51 25.82 31.55
CA VAL A 230 51.59 25.65 30.41
C VAL A 230 51.43 27.02 29.73
N PRO A 231 51.72 27.18 28.43
CA PRO A 231 51.35 28.39 27.71
C PRO A 231 49.84 28.38 27.43
N THR A 232 49.20 29.46 27.84
CA THR A 232 47.84 29.85 27.48
C THR A 232 47.81 30.31 26.02
N GLY A 233 46.78 29.90 25.26
CA GLY A 233 46.37 30.62 24.05
C GLY A 233 46.26 29.79 22.78
N LEU A 234 45.10 29.16 22.57
CA LEU A 234 44.56 28.85 21.24
C LEU A 234 43.10 29.32 21.23
N PRO A 235 42.68 30.17 20.26
CA PRO A 235 41.29 30.60 20.16
C PRO A 235 40.40 29.43 19.73
N PRO A 236 39.12 29.40 20.16
CA PRO A 236 38.19 28.35 19.73
C PRO A 236 37.92 28.48 18.23
N ALA A 237 37.97 27.34 17.52
CA ALA A 237 37.55 27.24 16.13
C ALA A 237 36.05 27.58 16.01
N PRO A 238 35.61 28.27 14.93
CA PRO A 238 34.21 28.58 14.75
C PRO A 238 33.39 27.30 14.57
N LEU A 239 32.29 27.21 15.31
CA LEU A 239 31.27 26.16 15.19
C LEU A 239 30.76 26.07 13.75
N PRO A 240 30.56 24.86 13.18
CA PRO A 240 29.92 24.73 11.88
C PRO A 240 28.47 25.19 11.98
N ALA A 241 28.06 26.01 11.01
CA ALA A 241 26.70 26.52 10.89
C ALA A 241 25.65 25.38 10.86
N PRO A 242 24.45 25.59 11.44
CA PRO A 242 23.39 24.58 11.40
C PRO A 242 22.98 24.30 9.95
N LEU A 243 22.98 23.02 9.58
CA LEU A 243 22.45 22.55 8.30
C LEU A 243 20.99 23.00 8.13
N PRO A 244 20.59 23.44 6.92
CA PRO A 244 19.21 23.84 6.67
C PRO A 244 18.27 22.63 6.82
N ALA A 245 17.15 22.84 7.50
CA ALA A 245 16.10 21.85 7.71
C ALA A 245 15.66 21.22 6.37
N PRO A 246 15.37 19.91 6.34
CA PRO A 246 14.81 19.28 5.15
C PRO A 246 13.45 19.91 4.86
N ARG A 247 13.30 20.42 3.63
CA ARG A 247 12.04 20.93 3.09
C ARG A 247 10.95 19.86 3.20
N PRO A 248 9.70 20.23 3.52
CA PRO A 248 8.60 19.27 3.51
C PRO A 248 8.46 18.64 2.11
N PRO A 249 8.13 17.35 1.99
CA PRO A 249 7.73 16.82 0.70
C PRO A 249 6.53 17.61 0.21
N PHE A 250 6.67 18.09 -1.03
CA PHE A 250 5.76 18.98 -1.73
C PHE A 250 4.29 18.57 -1.54
N GLY A 251 3.47 19.60 -1.32
CA GLY A 251 2.02 19.50 -1.33
C GLY A 251 1.51 18.88 -2.62
N LEU A 252 0.38 18.19 -2.48
CA LEU A 252 -0.44 17.69 -3.57
C LEU A 252 -0.62 18.79 -4.61
N ALA A 253 0.05 18.63 -5.76
CA ALA A 253 -0.25 19.42 -6.94
C ALA A 253 -1.73 19.18 -7.27
N GLN A 254 -2.51 20.25 -7.18
CA GLN A 254 -3.86 20.30 -7.69
C GLN A 254 -3.76 20.05 -9.19
N ALA A 255 -4.43 19.01 -9.68
CA ALA A 255 -4.69 18.88 -11.10
C ALA A 255 -5.72 19.98 -11.45
N GLU A 256 -5.23 21.15 -11.85
CA GLU A 256 -6.05 22.15 -12.54
C GLU A 256 -6.54 21.52 -13.85
N THR A 257 -7.84 21.29 -13.92
CA THR A 257 -8.58 21.05 -15.15
C THR A 257 -8.33 22.17 -16.15
N PRO A 258 -7.93 21.88 -17.40
CA PRO A 258 -7.88 22.91 -18.43
C PRO A 258 -9.29 23.42 -18.76
N PRO A 259 -9.46 24.73 -19.07
CA PRO A 259 -10.76 25.29 -19.39
C PRO A 259 -11.28 24.76 -20.74
N ALA A 260 -12.59 24.53 -20.79
CA ALA A 260 -13.31 24.14 -21.99
C ALA A 260 -13.13 25.19 -23.11
N ALA A 261 -12.66 24.74 -24.28
CA ALA A 261 -12.64 25.55 -25.48
C ALA A 261 -14.08 25.76 -26.01
N PRO A 262 -14.40 26.94 -26.57
CA PRO A 262 -15.74 27.26 -27.03
C PRO A 262 -16.08 26.51 -28.33
N ALA A 263 -17.36 26.15 -28.47
CA ALA A 263 -17.92 25.53 -29.65
C ALA A 263 -17.71 26.40 -30.91
N PRO A 264 -17.33 25.82 -32.06
CA PRO A 264 -17.37 26.55 -33.33
C PRO A 264 -18.81 26.59 -33.85
N SER A 265 -19.24 27.81 -34.19
CA SER A 265 -20.47 28.13 -34.91
C SER A 265 -20.40 27.68 -36.36
N ASP A 266 -21.53 27.24 -36.91
CA ASP A 266 -21.74 26.90 -38.33
C ASP A 266 -21.33 28.04 -39.29
N PRO A 267 -20.85 27.69 -40.48
CA PRO A 267 -21.20 28.42 -41.70
C PRO A 267 -22.03 27.54 -42.65
N GLY A 268 -23.03 28.18 -43.24
CA GLY A 268 -24.09 27.58 -44.02
C GLY A 268 -23.69 26.97 -45.37
N ASP A 269 -24.67 26.21 -45.87
CA ASP A 269 -24.98 25.74 -47.22
C ASP A 269 -24.00 26.04 -48.37
N MET A 270 -23.58 24.98 -49.05
CA MET A 270 -23.75 24.83 -50.51
C MET A 270 -23.65 23.34 -50.91
N ALA A 271 -24.51 22.94 -51.84
CA ALA A 271 -24.97 21.59 -52.16
C ALA A 271 -23.95 20.62 -52.81
N GLU A 272 -24.11 19.31 -52.58
CA GLU A 272 -23.81 18.25 -53.57
C GLU A 272 -24.56 16.92 -53.25
N ALA A 273 -25.01 16.25 -54.32
CA ALA A 273 -25.92 15.12 -54.56
C ALA A 273 -26.14 13.96 -53.53
N PRO A 274 -27.34 13.31 -53.56
CA PRO A 274 -27.64 12.15 -52.71
C PRO A 274 -27.01 10.85 -53.23
N PRO A 275 -26.53 9.94 -52.36
CA PRO A 275 -26.13 8.60 -52.75
C PRO A 275 -27.34 7.68 -53.01
N PRO A 276 -27.22 6.67 -53.90
CA PRO A 276 -28.33 5.81 -54.31
C PRO A 276 -28.72 4.78 -53.23
N ALA A 277 -29.98 4.37 -53.27
CA ALA A 277 -30.64 3.46 -52.32
C ALA A 277 -29.95 2.08 -52.15
N PRO A 278 -30.00 1.46 -50.95
CA PRO A 278 -29.44 0.14 -50.71
C PRO A 278 -30.30 -0.96 -51.37
N ARG A 279 -29.64 -1.90 -52.05
CA ARG A 279 -30.25 -3.11 -52.61
C ARG A 279 -30.60 -4.12 -51.49
N PRO A 280 -31.63 -4.95 -51.66
CA PRO A 280 -32.08 -5.88 -50.61
C PRO A 280 -31.07 -7.03 -50.42
N VAL A 281 -30.59 -7.21 -49.18
CA VAL A 281 -29.76 -8.35 -48.79
C VAL A 281 -30.67 -9.54 -48.53
N VAL A 282 -30.56 -10.56 -49.38
CA VAL A 282 -31.20 -11.87 -49.21
C VAL A 282 -30.53 -12.59 -48.04
N ARG A 283 -31.34 -13.02 -47.06
CA ARG A 283 -30.93 -13.92 -45.97
C ARG A 283 -30.58 -15.32 -46.53
N PRO A 284 -29.40 -15.89 -46.26
CA PRO A 284 -29.17 -17.31 -46.46
C PRO A 284 -29.74 -18.13 -45.28
N ALA A 285 -30.43 -19.23 -45.61
CA ALA A 285 -30.88 -20.27 -44.69
C ALA A 285 -29.70 -21.06 -44.07
N PRO A 286 -29.87 -21.72 -42.91
CA PRO A 286 -28.76 -22.31 -42.16
C PRO A 286 -28.25 -23.59 -42.86
N ARG A 287 -26.92 -23.70 -43.00
CA ARG A 287 -26.24 -24.92 -43.46
C ARG A 287 -25.41 -25.55 -42.31
N PRO A 288 -25.24 -26.89 -42.34
CA PRO A 288 -25.06 -27.72 -41.16
C PRO A 288 -23.66 -27.59 -40.53
N ALA A 289 -23.58 -27.98 -39.25
CA ALA A 289 -22.38 -28.04 -38.43
C ALA A 289 -21.19 -28.64 -39.19
N ALA A 290 -20.25 -27.79 -39.58
CA ALA A 290 -18.99 -28.20 -40.17
C ALA A 290 -18.08 -28.78 -39.09
N ALA A 291 -17.48 -29.93 -39.42
CA ALA A 291 -16.51 -30.64 -38.60
C ALA A 291 -15.35 -29.73 -38.17
N VAL A 292 -14.92 -29.94 -36.93
CA VAL A 292 -13.83 -29.22 -36.26
C VAL A 292 -12.53 -29.39 -37.06
N ALA A 293 -12.13 -28.36 -37.80
CA ALA A 293 -10.82 -28.30 -38.42
C ALA A 293 -9.75 -28.24 -37.31
N THR A 294 -8.80 -29.18 -37.32
CA THR A 294 -7.66 -29.18 -36.41
C THR A 294 -6.76 -27.99 -36.74
N ALA A 295 -6.68 -27.06 -35.80
CA ALA A 295 -5.94 -25.83 -35.96
C ALA A 295 -4.42 -26.10 -35.87
N THR A 296 -3.64 -25.82 -36.93
CA THR A 296 -2.20 -26.13 -37.05
C THR A 296 -1.31 -24.90 -37.28
N GLY A 297 -1.76 -23.71 -36.89
CA GLY A 297 -0.96 -22.49 -37.03
C GLY A 297 0.14 -22.29 -35.96
N PRO A 298 1.16 -21.45 -36.26
CA PRO A 298 2.34 -21.25 -35.40
C PRO A 298 2.09 -20.36 -34.18
N TRP A 299 0.88 -19.78 -34.08
CA TRP A 299 0.51 -18.95 -32.95
C TRP A 299 -0.22 -19.75 -31.88
N ARG A 300 0.01 -19.35 -30.64
CA ARG A 300 -0.60 -19.91 -29.44
C ARG A 300 -1.16 -18.80 -28.58
N VAL A 301 -2.09 -19.16 -27.72
CA VAL A 301 -2.74 -18.30 -26.76
C VAL A 301 -2.41 -18.82 -25.37
N GLN A 302 -1.63 -18.07 -24.59
CA GLN A 302 -1.36 -18.37 -23.20
C GLN A 302 -2.49 -17.87 -22.31
N LEU A 303 -3.16 -18.80 -21.65
CA LEU A 303 -4.29 -18.53 -20.75
C LEU A 303 -3.84 -18.26 -19.31
N GLY A 304 -2.61 -18.66 -18.96
CA GLY A 304 -2.04 -18.42 -17.64
C GLY A 304 -0.77 -19.22 -17.38
N ALA A 305 -0.10 -18.86 -16.29
CA ALA A 305 1.03 -19.61 -15.73
C ALA A 305 0.69 -19.99 -14.28
N PHE A 306 0.69 -21.29 -13.99
CA PHE A 306 0.20 -21.82 -12.72
C PHE A 306 1.33 -22.50 -11.96
N GLY A 307 1.50 -22.15 -10.68
CA GLY A 307 2.41 -22.88 -9.77
C GLY A 307 1.87 -24.26 -9.36
N VAL A 308 0.56 -24.48 -9.50
CA VAL A 308 -0.11 -25.77 -9.22
C VAL A 308 -0.81 -26.25 -10.49
N ALA A 309 -0.44 -27.44 -10.98
CA ALA A 309 -0.94 -27.98 -12.26
C ALA A 309 -2.48 -28.11 -12.29
N SER A 310 -3.10 -28.48 -11.17
CA SER A 310 -4.56 -28.63 -11.06
C SER A 310 -5.34 -27.33 -11.32
N ASN A 311 -4.75 -26.17 -11.06
CA ASN A 311 -5.39 -24.88 -11.36
C ASN A 311 -5.43 -24.61 -12.89
N ALA A 312 -4.43 -25.10 -13.62
CA ALA A 312 -4.43 -25.08 -15.08
C ALA A 312 -5.53 -25.99 -15.65
N ASP A 313 -5.74 -27.16 -15.03
CA ASP A 313 -6.83 -28.08 -15.42
C ASP A 313 -8.21 -27.46 -15.19
N ALA A 314 -8.41 -26.81 -14.04
CA ALA A 314 -9.66 -26.13 -13.71
C ALA A 314 -9.97 -24.98 -14.69
N LEU A 315 -8.97 -24.15 -15.04
CA LEU A 315 -9.15 -23.11 -16.04
C LEU A 315 -9.48 -23.71 -17.42
N TRP A 316 -8.73 -24.74 -17.85
CA TRP A 316 -8.98 -25.39 -19.14
C TRP A 316 -10.39 -25.98 -19.24
N ALA A 317 -10.87 -26.64 -18.18
CA ALA A 317 -12.22 -27.19 -18.13
C ALA A 317 -13.30 -26.12 -18.32
N ARG A 318 -13.08 -24.90 -17.81
CA ARG A 318 -14.01 -23.76 -17.94
C ARG A 318 -14.00 -23.14 -19.34
N VAL A 319 -12.87 -23.16 -20.04
CA VAL A 319 -12.71 -22.41 -21.32
C VAL A 319 -12.76 -23.29 -22.57
N LYS A 320 -12.54 -24.61 -22.46
CA LYS A 320 -12.48 -25.53 -23.61
C LYS A 320 -13.74 -25.54 -24.51
N GLY A 321 -14.89 -25.21 -23.95
CA GLY A 321 -16.18 -25.19 -24.67
C GLY A 321 -16.50 -23.86 -25.35
N ARG A 322 -15.66 -22.84 -25.15
CA ARG A 322 -15.87 -21.53 -25.75
C ARG A 322 -15.44 -21.54 -27.22
N PRO A 323 -16.11 -20.80 -28.12
CA PRO A 323 -15.81 -20.83 -29.55
C PRO A 323 -14.39 -20.38 -29.89
N GLU A 324 -13.72 -19.63 -29.01
CA GLU A 324 -12.36 -19.13 -29.25
C GLU A 324 -11.26 -20.14 -28.87
N ILE A 325 -11.63 -21.20 -28.14
CA ILE A 325 -10.75 -22.29 -27.71
C ILE A 325 -11.18 -23.63 -28.32
N ALA A 326 -12.45 -23.79 -28.67
CA ALA A 326 -12.97 -25.00 -29.31
C ALA A 326 -12.24 -25.24 -30.64
N GLY A 327 -11.63 -26.42 -30.78
CA GLY A 327 -10.80 -26.78 -31.94
C GLY A 327 -9.30 -26.45 -31.80
N HIS A 328 -8.90 -25.74 -30.73
CA HIS A 328 -7.51 -25.46 -30.40
C HIS A 328 -6.99 -26.44 -29.34
N PRO A 329 -5.95 -27.25 -29.62
CA PRO A 329 -5.41 -28.20 -28.66
C PRO A 329 -4.82 -27.50 -27.43
N ARG A 330 -4.90 -28.19 -26.29
CA ARG A 330 -4.17 -27.80 -25.07
C ARG A 330 -2.70 -28.15 -25.20
N ALA A 331 -1.82 -27.22 -24.83
CA ALA A 331 -0.41 -27.50 -24.57
C ALA A 331 -0.01 -26.95 -23.19
N ASN A 332 0.69 -27.77 -22.41
CA ASN A 332 1.27 -27.36 -21.13
C ASN A 332 2.80 -27.28 -21.30
N VAL A 333 3.37 -26.10 -21.08
CA VAL A 333 4.82 -25.90 -21.15
C VAL A 333 5.35 -25.61 -19.75
N LYS A 334 6.29 -26.44 -19.27
CA LYS A 334 6.97 -26.19 -18.00
C LYS A 334 7.99 -25.06 -18.18
N ALA A 335 7.90 -24.05 -17.33
CA ALA A 335 8.85 -22.93 -17.27
C ALA A 335 9.30 -22.75 -15.81
N GLY A 336 10.38 -23.44 -15.43
CA GLY A 336 10.83 -23.50 -14.04
C GLY A 336 9.78 -24.15 -13.12
N ALA A 337 9.36 -23.44 -12.07
CA ALA A 337 8.37 -23.92 -11.10
C ALA A 337 6.90 -23.74 -11.56
N VAL A 338 6.64 -23.13 -12.72
CA VAL A 338 5.27 -22.85 -13.21
C VAL A 338 4.96 -23.60 -14.51
N THR A 339 3.70 -23.99 -14.66
CA THR A 339 3.15 -24.60 -15.88
C THR A 339 2.36 -23.55 -16.66
N ARG A 340 2.81 -23.22 -17.87
CA ARG A 340 2.09 -22.33 -18.78
C ARG A 340 1.03 -23.13 -19.52
N LEU A 341 -0.22 -22.70 -19.40
CA LEU A 341 -1.37 -23.27 -20.12
C LEU A 341 -1.55 -22.52 -21.43
N LEU A 342 -1.44 -23.24 -22.55
CA LEU A 342 -1.53 -22.71 -23.90
C LEU A 342 -2.67 -23.39 -24.67
N ALA A 343 -3.41 -22.62 -25.46
CA ALA A 343 -4.21 -23.11 -26.58
C ALA A 343 -3.39 -22.94 -27.87
N THR A 344 -3.27 -23.98 -28.69
CA THR A 344 -2.37 -23.98 -29.86
C THR A 344 -3.14 -23.92 -31.18
N GLY A 345 -2.42 -23.68 -32.29
CA GLY A 345 -2.96 -23.85 -33.63
C GLY A 345 -3.54 -22.60 -34.28
N TYR A 346 -3.32 -21.40 -33.74
CA TYR A 346 -3.82 -20.17 -34.35
C TYR A 346 -3.03 -19.84 -35.62
N ALA A 347 -3.75 -19.61 -36.72
CA ALA A 347 -3.16 -19.39 -38.05
C ALA A 347 -2.29 -18.12 -38.15
N SER A 348 -2.63 -17.08 -37.39
CA SER A 348 -1.92 -15.81 -37.41
C SER A 348 -1.99 -15.10 -36.06
N ARG A 349 -1.18 -14.05 -35.89
CA ARG A 349 -1.19 -13.18 -34.72
C ARG A 349 -2.57 -12.56 -34.51
N GLU A 350 -3.22 -12.14 -35.57
CA GLU A 350 -4.55 -11.52 -35.53
C GLU A 350 -5.60 -12.51 -35.07
N ALA A 351 -5.49 -13.79 -35.47
CA ALA A 351 -6.37 -14.84 -34.98
C ALA A 351 -6.20 -15.07 -33.46
N ALA A 352 -4.95 -15.13 -32.98
CA ALA A 352 -4.65 -15.24 -31.55
C ALA A 352 -5.10 -14.00 -30.75
N ASN A 353 -4.90 -12.79 -31.30
CA ASN A 353 -5.34 -11.53 -30.69
C ASN A 353 -6.87 -11.45 -30.55
N ARG A 354 -7.61 -11.87 -31.60
CA ARG A 354 -9.07 -11.92 -31.55
C ARG A 354 -9.56 -12.88 -30.48
N ALA A 355 -8.97 -14.07 -30.40
CA ALA A 355 -9.28 -15.04 -29.36
C ALA A 355 -9.00 -14.46 -27.96
N CYS A 356 -7.83 -13.83 -27.74
CA CYS A 356 -7.54 -13.17 -26.47
C CYS A 356 -8.48 -12.03 -26.11
N SER A 357 -8.90 -11.23 -27.09
CA SER A 357 -9.81 -10.10 -26.85
C SER A 357 -11.18 -10.60 -26.39
N ALA A 358 -11.71 -11.64 -27.02
CA ALA A 358 -12.98 -12.26 -26.64
C ALA A 358 -12.91 -12.99 -25.29
N LEU A 359 -11.77 -13.63 -24.98
CA LEU A 359 -11.53 -14.21 -23.65
C LEU A 359 -11.44 -13.13 -22.56
N SER A 360 -10.78 -12.02 -22.86
CA SER A 360 -10.65 -10.89 -21.93
C SER A 360 -12.01 -10.23 -21.64
N ALA A 361 -12.88 -10.12 -22.65
CA ALA A 361 -14.25 -9.65 -22.48
C ALA A 361 -15.09 -10.54 -21.53
N ALA A 362 -14.69 -11.80 -21.36
CA ALA A 362 -15.28 -12.72 -20.40
C ALA A 362 -14.47 -12.89 -19.11
N GLY A 363 -13.53 -11.96 -18.84
CA GLY A 363 -12.73 -11.94 -17.62
C GLY A 363 -11.62 -12.99 -17.56
N ILE A 364 -11.22 -13.57 -18.70
CA ILE A 364 -10.13 -14.55 -18.79
C ILE A 364 -8.89 -13.86 -19.37
N ALA A 365 -7.85 -13.72 -18.56
CA ALA A 365 -6.57 -13.16 -19.00
C ALA A 365 -5.92 -14.05 -20.08
N CYS A 366 -5.33 -13.41 -21.07
CA CYS A 366 -4.82 -14.08 -22.26
C CYS A 366 -3.63 -13.32 -22.85
N LEU A 367 -2.61 -14.05 -23.31
CA LEU A 367 -1.46 -13.49 -24.01
C LEU A 367 -1.18 -14.28 -25.31
N PRO A 368 -1.19 -13.64 -26.48
CA PRO A 368 -0.80 -14.27 -27.73
C PRO A 368 0.72 -14.46 -27.77
N VAL A 369 1.17 -15.68 -28.05
CA VAL A 369 2.60 -16.04 -28.12
C VAL A 369 2.87 -16.80 -29.41
N GLN A 370 4.02 -16.54 -30.01
CA GLN A 370 4.53 -17.30 -31.16
C GLN A 370 5.55 -18.32 -30.64
N ASP A 371 5.54 -19.52 -31.21
CA ASP A 371 6.58 -20.52 -30.96
C ASP A 371 7.98 -20.02 -31.30
#